data_AF-A0A9E4A792-F1
#
_entry.id   AF-A0A9E4A792-F1
#
_cell.length_a   1.000
_cell.length_b   1.000
_cell.length_c   1.000
_cell.angle_alpha   90.00
_cell.angle_beta   90.00
_cell.angle_gamma   90.00
#
_symmetry.space_group_name_H-M   'P 1'
#
loop_
_entity.id
_entity.type
_entity.pdbx_description
1 polymer ?
#
loop_
_entity_poly.entity_id
_entity_poly.type
_entity_poly.pdbx_seq_one_letter_code
_entity_poly.pdbx_strand_id
1 'polypeptide(L)'
;GRSVLDLVRQPDTEWEDLAFSEYCTYEDCLHRMIRRDEWKLNYYHGQEPQLFNLAEDPDELSDRAQDANCREIREQLTAEVLEGWDPEAVAEKMEQKRADIEIIRAWAEHTKPKDQFRWDRRPEMDYLD
;
A
#
# COMPACT_ATOMS: atom_id res chain seq x y z
N GLY A 1 -7.62 -0.52 -10.84
CA GLY A 1 -8.94 -0.20 -10.27
C GLY A 1 -10.02 -0.31 -11.32
N ARG A 2 -11.29 -0.37 -10.89
CA ARG A 2 -12.48 -0.44 -11.75
C ARG A 2 -13.28 0.86 -11.64
N SER A 3 -13.99 1.24 -12.70
CA SER A 3 -14.90 2.40 -12.68
C SER A 3 -16.02 2.20 -11.66
N VAL A 4 -16.31 3.24 -10.88
CA VAL A 4 -17.44 3.28 -9.92
C VAL A 4 -18.71 3.89 -10.52
N LEU A 5 -18.71 4.22 -11.82
CA LEU A 5 -19.82 4.92 -12.46
C LEU A 5 -21.14 4.15 -12.37
N ASP A 6 -21.09 2.82 -12.41
CA ASP A 6 -22.29 1.98 -12.32
C ASP A 6 -22.90 2.02 -10.92
N LEU A 7 -22.09 2.03 -9.86
CA LEU A 7 -22.56 2.20 -8.47
C LEU A 7 -23.30 3.53 -8.28
N VAL A 8 -22.80 4.59 -8.91
CA VAL A 8 -23.43 5.92 -8.84
C VAL A 8 -24.77 5.95 -9.57
N ARG A 9 -24.89 5.22 -10.69
CA ARG A 9 -26.11 5.20 -11.52
C ARG A 9 -27.16 4.21 -11.01
N GLN A 10 -26.72 3.13 -10.39
CA GLN A 10 -27.53 1.98 -9.98
C GLN A 10 -27.05 1.55 -8.59
N PRO A 11 -27.65 2.09 -7.52
CA PRO A 11 -27.23 1.83 -6.13
C PRO A 11 -27.22 0.35 -5.73
N ASP A 12 -28.05 -0.48 -6.36
CA ASP A 12 -28.16 -1.92 -6.10
C ASP A 12 -27.16 -2.77 -6.91
N THR A 13 -26.16 -2.15 -7.55
CA THR A 13 -25.13 -2.87 -8.29
C THR A 13 -24.26 -3.68 -7.33
N GLU A 14 -24.16 -4.98 -7.54
CA GLU A 14 -23.24 -5.83 -6.77
C GLU A 14 -21.80 -5.31 -6.90
N TRP A 15 -21.13 -5.20 -5.75
CA TRP A 15 -19.74 -4.76 -5.65
C TRP A 15 -18.94 -5.77 -4.84
N GLU A 16 -17.65 -5.89 -5.15
CA GLU A 16 -16.77 -6.90 -4.56
C GLU A 16 -16.30 -6.55 -3.14
N ASP A 17 -16.50 -5.29 -2.71
CA ASP A 17 -16.04 -4.74 -1.43
C ASP A 17 -14.58 -5.09 -1.09
N LEU A 18 -13.74 -5.10 -2.13
CA LEU A 18 -12.33 -5.44 -2.10
C LEU A 18 -11.45 -4.21 -2.39
N ALA A 19 -10.46 -3.98 -1.55
CA ALA A 19 -9.43 -2.98 -1.77
C ALA A 19 -8.05 -3.48 -1.33
N PHE A 20 -7.02 -3.03 -2.04
CA PHE A 20 -5.62 -3.24 -1.68
C PHE A 20 -4.92 -1.90 -1.48
N SER A 21 -3.93 -1.88 -0.59
CA SER A 21 -2.98 -0.76 -0.46
C SER A 21 -1.57 -1.30 -0.27
N GLU A 22 -0.57 -0.61 -0.81
CA GLU A 22 0.84 -1.02 -0.74
C GLU A 22 1.68 0.12 -0.20
N TYR A 23 2.62 -0.20 0.69
CA TYR A 23 3.62 0.72 1.21
C TYR A 23 4.98 0.03 1.15
N CYS A 24 5.78 0.42 0.16
CA CYS A 24 7.09 -0.16 -0.12
C CYS A 24 8.15 0.95 -0.17
N THR A 25 9.11 0.91 0.76
CA THR A 25 10.19 1.91 0.83
C THR A 25 11.57 1.26 0.70
N TYR A 26 12.62 2.09 0.60
CA TYR A 26 14.01 1.64 0.53
C TYR A 26 14.58 1.18 1.88
N GLU A 27 13.80 1.25 2.97
CA GLU A 27 14.21 0.93 4.34
C GLU A 27 13.61 -0.42 4.79
N ASP A 28 13.60 -1.40 3.89
CA ASP A 28 13.08 -2.76 4.13
C ASP A 28 11.61 -2.82 4.59
N CYS A 29 10.86 -1.76 4.34
CA CYS A 29 9.44 -1.69 4.65
C CYS A 29 8.65 -2.17 3.43
N LEU A 30 8.17 -3.42 3.48
CA LEU A 30 7.37 -4.06 2.43
C LEU A 30 6.03 -4.49 2.99
N HIS A 31 5.06 -3.58 2.92
CA HIS A 31 3.75 -3.75 3.53
C HIS A 31 2.66 -3.76 2.46
N ARG A 32 1.65 -4.61 2.67
CA ARG A 32 0.46 -4.67 1.83
C ARG A 32 -0.77 -4.88 2.68
N MET A 33 -1.85 -4.19 2.36
CA MET A 33 -3.13 -4.29 3.06
C MET A 33 -4.17 -4.84 2.10
N ILE A 34 -5.02 -5.71 2.60
CA ILE A 34 -6.27 -6.13 1.97
C ILE A 34 -7.43 -5.74 2.87
N ARG A 35 -8.47 -5.12 2.30
CA ARG A 35 -9.77 -4.95 2.92
C ARG A 35 -10.79 -5.70 2.07
N ARG A 36 -11.47 -6.67 2.69
CA ARG A 36 -12.54 -7.46 2.08
C ARG A 36 -13.73 -7.44 3.04
N ASP A 37 -14.85 -6.93 2.57
CA ASP A 37 -16.08 -6.79 3.36
C ASP A 37 -15.79 -6.02 4.68
N GLU A 38 -16.09 -6.66 5.82
CA GLU A 38 -15.84 -6.13 7.17
C GLU A 38 -14.40 -6.34 7.64
N TRP A 39 -13.58 -7.16 6.96
CA TRP A 39 -12.25 -7.52 7.44
C TRP A 39 -11.16 -6.70 6.77
N LYS A 40 -10.15 -6.33 7.56
CA LYS A 40 -8.92 -5.70 7.08
C LYS A 40 -7.71 -6.43 7.66
N LEU A 41 -6.81 -6.82 6.77
CA LEU A 41 -5.52 -7.42 7.13
C LEU A 41 -4.37 -6.55 6.62
N ASN A 42 -3.46 -6.19 7.51
CA ASN A 42 -2.18 -5.58 7.16
C ASN A 42 -1.10 -6.67 7.19
N TYR A 43 -0.51 -6.97 6.03
CA TYR A 43 0.65 -7.84 5.88
C TYR A 43 1.93 -7.01 5.95
N TYR A 44 2.87 -7.48 6.77
CA TYR A 44 4.19 -6.92 6.93
C TYR A 44 5.21 -8.02 6.61
N HIS A 45 5.99 -7.84 5.55
CA HIS A 45 6.97 -8.85 5.17
C HIS A 45 7.99 -9.08 6.29
N GLY A 46 8.13 -10.34 6.73
CA GLY A 46 9.03 -10.73 7.82
C GLY A 46 8.54 -10.37 9.24
N GLN A 47 7.30 -9.88 9.40
CA GLN A 47 6.73 -9.48 10.70
C GLN A 47 5.32 -10.06 10.88
N GLU A 48 4.81 -10.02 12.11
CA GLU A 48 3.44 -10.46 12.42
C GLU A 48 2.41 -9.55 11.74
N PRO A 49 1.34 -10.09 11.14
CA PRO A 49 0.29 -9.28 10.54
C PRO A 49 -0.60 -8.63 11.61
N GLN A 50 -1.45 -7.71 11.18
CA GLN A 50 -2.58 -7.22 11.98
C GLN A 50 -3.89 -7.57 11.29
N LEU A 51 -4.94 -7.86 12.06
CA LEU A 51 -6.26 -8.21 11.55
C LEU A 51 -7.35 -7.51 12.36
N PHE A 52 -8.26 -6.81 11.67
CA PHE A 52 -9.35 -6.06 12.28
C PHE A 52 -10.70 -6.43 11.62
N ASN A 53 -11.75 -6.51 12.43
CA ASN A 53 -13.14 -6.51 11.95
C ASN A 53 -13.68 -5.08 12.07
N LEU A 54 -13.85 -4.38 10.95
CA LEU A 54 -14.27 -2.99 10.87
C LEU A 54 -15.77 -2.79 11.14
N ALA A 55 -16.59 -3.85 11.11
CA ALA A 55 -17.99 -3.76 11.51
C ALA A 55 -18.12 -3.73 13.05
N GLU A 56 -17.26 -4.48 13.75
CA GLU A 56 -17.20 -4.54 15.21
C GLU A 56 -16.30 -3.45 15.82
N ASP A 57 -15.21 -3.10 15.13
CA ASP A 57 -14.15 -2.19 15.58
C ASP A 57 -13.74 -1.21 14.46
N PRO A 58 -14.56 -0.16 14.21
CA PRO A 58 -14.29 0.82 13.15
C PRO A 58 -13.00 1.64 13.35
N ASP A 59 -12.50 1.72 14.58
CA ASP A 59 -11.33 2.50 14.98
C ASP A 59 -10.03 1.67 15.01
N GLU A 60 -10.09 0.38 14.66
CA GLU A 60 -8.94 -0.53 14.57
C GLU A 60 -8.14 -0.63 15.89
N LEU A 61 -8.83 -0.65 17.02
CA LEU A 61 -8.22 -0.67 18.36
C LEU A 61 -7.95 -2.09 18.87
N SER A 62 -8.59 -3.11 18.29
CA SER A 62 -8.53 -4.50 18.73
C SER A 62 -7.94 -5.39 17.63
N ASP A 63 -6.63 -5.62 17.70
CA ASP A 63 -5.96 -6.56 16.80
C ASP A 63 -6.33 -8.01 17.12
N ARG A 64 -6.95 -8.67 16.14
CA ARG A 64 -7.42 -10.07 16.20
C ARG A 64 -6.46 -11.04 15.51
N ALA A 65 -5.27 -10.60 15.08
CA ALA A 65 -4.33 -11.46 14.36
C ALA A 65 -3.92 -12.71 15.14
N GLN A 66 -3.89 -12.67 16.47
CA GLN A 66 -3.54 -13.82 17.33
C GLN A 66 -4.77 -14.54 17.92
N ASP A 67 -5.99 -14.11 17.58
CA ASP A 67 -7.22 -14.78 17.99
C ASP A 67 -7.37 -16.12 17.24
N ALA A 68 -7.44 -17.22 18.00
CA ALA A 68 -7.60 -18.55 17.43
C ALA A 68 -8.92 -18.71 16.63
N ASN A 69 -9.96 -17.95 16.98
CA ASN A 69 -11.23 -17.94 16.25
C ASN A 69 -11.13 -17.24 14.90
N CYS A 70 -10.12 -16.37 14.71
CA CYS A 70 -9.88 -15.64 13.48
C CYS A 70 -8.83 -16.30 12.58
N ARG A 71 -8.38 -17.52 12.92
CA ARG A 71 -7.31 -18.20 12.19
C ARG A 71 -7.64 -18.39 10.71
N GLU A 72 -8.85 -18.85 10.40
CA GLU A 72 -9.28 -19.15 9.03
C GLU A 72 -9.30 -17.88 8.17
N ILE A 73 -9.96 -16.81 8.65
CA ILE A 73 -10.02 -15.54 7.92
C ILE A 73 -8.63 -14.90 7.77
N ARG A 74 -7.76 -15.02 8.79
CA ARG A 74 -6.37 -14.55 8.70
C ARG A 74 -5.60 -15.28 7.61
N GLU A 75 -5.68 -16.61 7.57
CA GLU A 75 -4.99 -17.43 6.57
C GLU A 75 -5.52 -17.15 5.16
N GLN A 76 -6.84 -17.01 5.01
CA GLN A 76 -7.48 -16.64 3.75
C GLN A 76 -6.98 -15.27 3.24
N LEU A 77 -7.11 -14.22 4.05
CA LEU A 77 -6.72 -12.88 3.64
C LEU A 77 -5.20 -12.76 3.44
N THR A 78 -4.40 -13.54 4.16
CA THR A 78 -2.94 -13.62 3.93
C THR A 78 -2.62 -14.24 2.57
N ALA A 79 -3.36 -15.27 2.15
CA ALA A 79 -3.18 -15.85 0.82
C ALA A 79 -3.59 -14.85 -0.27
N GLU A 80 -4.74 -14.19 -0.12
CA GLU A 80 -5.25 -13.22 -1.09
C GLU A 80 -4.37 -11.96 -1.17
N VAL A 81 -3.86 -11.44 -0.05
CA VAL A 81 -2.97 -10.27 -0.06
C VAL A 81 -1.61 -10.56 -0.70
N LEU A 82 -1.21 -11.83 -0.79
CA LEU A 82 0.02 -12.25 -1.49
C LEU A 82 -0.25 -12.74 -2.92
N GLU A 83 -1.52 -12.87 -3.33
CA GLU A 83 -1.86 -13.30 -4.68
C GLU A 83 -1.36 -12.28 -5.71
N GLY A 84 -0.52 -12.76 -6.64
CA GLY A 84 0.11 -11.93 -7.67
C GLY A 84 1.10 -10.90 -7.13
N TRP A 85 1.48 -10.96 -5.85
CA TRP A 85 2.40 -10.04 -5.21
C TRP A 85 3.46 -10.82 -4.42
N ASP A 86 4.66 -10.89 -4.99
CA ASP A 86 5.80 -11.54 -4.37
C ASP A 86 6.66 -10.50 -3.63
N PRO A 87 6.71 -10.52 -2.29
CA PRO A 87 7.49 -9.55 -1.52
C PRO A 87 8.98 -9.59 -1.86
N GLU A 88 9.54 -10.76 -2.19
CA GLU A 88 10.97 -10.91 -2.51
C GLU A 88 11.29 -10.24 -3.85
N ALA A 89 10.43 -10.44 -4.86
CA ALA A 89 10.57 -9.76 -6.15
C ALA A 89 10.39 -8.23 -6.03
N VAL A 90 9.53 -7.77 -5.12
CA VAL A 90 9.39 -6.34 -4.82
C VAL A 90 10.66 -5.81 -4.14
N ALA A 91 11.23 -6.55 -3.19
CA ALA A 91 12.48 -6.21 -2.51
C ALA A 91 13.62 -6.03 -3.52
N GLU A 92 13.82 -6.99 -4.42
CA GLU A 92 14.84 -6.95 -5.47
C GLU A 92 14.68 -5.70 -6.36
N LYS A 93 13.44 -5.39 -6.76
CA LYS A 93 13.15 -4.21 -7.58
C LYS A 93 13.42 -2.90 -6.84
N MET A 94 13.16 -2.85 -5.53
CA MET A 94 13.45 -1.68 -4.71
C MET A 94 14.95 -1.48 -4.53
N GLU A 95 15.71 -2.56 -4.36
CA GLU A 95 17.17 -2.52 -4.30
C GLU A 95 17.78 -2.00 -5.61
N GLN A 96 17.31 -2.50 -6.76
CA GLN A 96 17.77 -2.01 -8.05
C GLN A 96 17.49 -0.51 -8.22
N LYS A 97 16.31 -0.05 -7.83
CA LYS A 97 15.96 1.38 -7.87
C LYS A 97 16.85 2.22 -6.95
N ARG A 98 17.22 1.70 -5.79
CA ARG A 98 18.14 2.37 -4.87
C ARG A 98 19.51 2.56 -5.53
N ALA A 99 20.07 1.50 -6.12
CA ALA A 99 21.33 1.56 -6.85
C ALA A 99 21.28 2.56 -8.03
N ASP A 100 20.19 2.58 -8.79
CA ASP A 100 20.02 3.53 -9.90
C ASP A 100 19.99 4.98 -9.42
N ILE A 101 19.32 5.26 -8.30
CA ILE A 101 19.23 6.60 -7.71
C ILE A 101 20.62 7.12 -7.32
N GLU A 102 21.50 6.27 -6.81
CA GLU A 102 22.87 6.68 -6.44
C GLU A 102 23.65 7.15 -7.67
N ILE A 103 23.55 6.45 -8.80
CA ILE A 103 24.18 6.83 -10.06
C ILE A 103 23.63 8.17 -10.56
N ILE A 104 22.31 8.33 -10.55
CA ILE A 104 21.64 9.56 -11.00
C ILE A 104 22.06 10.74 -10.12
N ARG A 105 22.13 10.56 -8.80
CA ARG A 105 22.58 11.60 -7.86
C ARG A 105 24.03 12.00 -8.12
N ALA A 106 24.94 11.04 -8.24
CA ALA A 106 26.35 11.32 -8.51
C ALA A 106 26.56 12.07 -9.84
N TRP A 107 25.83 11.67 -10.89
CA TRP A 107 25.84 12.38 -12.17
C TRP A 107 25.31 13.82 -12.05
N ALA A 108 24.19 14.02 -11.35
CA ALA A 108 23.58 15.33 -11.19
C ALA A 108 24.49 16.29 -10.39
N GLU A 109 25.15 15.80 -9.34
CA GLU A 109 26.10 16.57 -8.54
C GLU A 109 27.32 17.00 -9.37
N HIS A 110 27.83 16.12 -10.23
CA HIS A 110 29.01 16.40 -11.05
C HIS A 110 28.72 17.31 -12.24
N THR A 111 27.60 17.10 -12.94
CA THR A 111 27.28 17.79 -14.20
C THR A 111 26.43 19.04 -14.01
N LYS A 112 25.75 19.19 -12.86
CA LYS A 112 24.85 20.30 -12.54
C LYS A 112 23.92 20.64 -13.71
N PRO A 113 23.15 19.64 -14.22
CA PRO A 113 22.34 19.82 -15.40
C PRO A 113 21.33 20.96 -15.16
N LYS A 114 20.99 21.69 -16.23
CA LYS A 114 19.95 22.72 -16.14
C LYS A 114 18.64 22.07 -15.68
N ASP A 115 18.07 22.58 -14.60
CA ASP A 115 16.76 22.16 -14.10
C ASP A 115 15.65 22.66 -15.04
N GLN A 116 15.10 21.75 -15.85
CA GLN A 116 14.12 22.07 -16.92
C GLN A 116 12.70 21.59 -16.60
N PHE A 117 12.56 20.63 -15.70
CA PHE A 117 11.31 19.89 -15.50
C PHE A 117 10.76 20.01 -14.07
N ARG A 118 11.54 20.52 -13.11
CA ARG A 118 11.01 20.75 -11.78
C ARG A 118 9.89 21.79 -11.88
N TRP A 119 8.73 21.44 -11.34
CA TRP A 119 7.61 22.37 -11.24
C TRP A 119 8.05 23.61 -10.45
N ASP A 120 7.78 24.80 -10.98
CA ASP A 120 8.04 26.06 -10.27
C ASP A 120 7.05 26.22 -9.11
N ARG A 121 7.41 25.62 -7.96
CA ARG A 121 6.62 25.70 -6.73
C ARG A 121 6.88 27.05 -6.08
N ARG A 122 6.11 28.06 -6.51
CA ARG A 122 6.12 29.38 -5.90
C ARG A 122 5.58 29.30 -4.46
N PRO A 123 6.08 30.09 -3.51
CA PRO A 123 5.58 30.10 -2.13
C PRO A 123 4.05 30.28 -2.02
N GLU A 124 3.47 31.06 -2.95
CA GLU A 124 2.03 31.31 -3.05
C GLU A 124 1.20 30.05 -3.36
N MET A 125 1.82 28.96 -3.83
CA MET A 125 1.14 27.69 -4.12
C MET A 125 1.09 26.75 -2.91
N ASP A 126 1.77 27.12 -1.81
CA ASP A 126 1.80 26.37 -0.56
C ASP A 126 0.81 26.99 0.42
N TYR A 127 -0.49 26.80 0.17
CA TYR A 127 -1.54 27.25 1.07
C TYR A 127 -1.62 26.32 2.28
N LEU A 128 -1.12 26.80 3.41
CA LEU A 128 -1.49 26.33 4.75
C LEU A 128 -2.51 27.33 5.31
N ASP A 129 -3.75 27.29 4.82
CA ASP A 129 -4.86 27.91 5.54
C ASP A 129 -5.27 27.02 6.73
#